data_AF-A0A7S0X1Q8-F1
#
_entry.id   AF-A0A7S0X1Q8-F1
#
_cell.length_a   1.000
_cell.length_b   1.000
_cell.length_c   1.000
_cell.angle_alpha   90.00
_cell.angle_beta   90.00
_cell.angle_gamma   90.00
#
_symmetry.space_group_name_H-M   'P 1'
#
loop_
_entity.id
_entity.type
_entity.pdbx_description
1 polymer ?
#
loop_
_entity_poly.entity_id
_entity_poly.type
_entity_poly.pdbx_seq_one_letter_code
_entity_poly.pdbx_strand_id
1 'polypeptide(L)'
;MGGHDHLRDSAKYASTVLIGNWLEERELRRSALKDLVSKKTTGTLRLDRFHTKMSTALQEVELSKTQDDPFAHFGDVIQLVHLETSSVLACDVDDVDSRPGEEACAATATTQVSHPCARNTFVLLRYVPPANSPLEPDYGDEVLRYGMKVRLAAYPLATGQEVDAAGGSRPLCLFSKPVSQTHFAKYCRNQLVGFTYRNTFDTVWEVVTPDPGQRALANGLEVLAGAPVQLIHCATQKPLLVENQRYPNEFGMEWELTARTSSSKGMKSAMEQTTKGLLKGSLPKSESSDTWWAIMNGPKVASLPAPPPPAPASANSVVVGVMAELRVKYGSIEPLERKLITWSSKQAQLPADELVLLLRQVGLTTPDDAVQALARLFQPAQKAGVIDASALLAALREAEAMSTGRQ
;
A
#
# COMPACT_ATOMS: atom_id res chain seq x y z
N MET A 1 68.18 29.49 -19.69
CA MET A 1 67.52 30.56 -18.90
C MET A 1 66.30 29.96 -18.24
N GLY A 2 66.44 29.40 -17.03
CA GLY A 2 65.34 28.83 -16.26
C GLY A 2 64.95 29.78 -15.14
N GLY A 3 63.82 30.49 -15.31
CA GLY A 3 63.24 31.31 -14.26
C GLY A 3 62.47 30.42 -13.28
N HIS A 4 63.04 30.21 -12.09
CA HIS A 4 62.35 29.61 -10.96
C HIS A 4 61.39 30.64 -10.35
N ASP A 5 60.11 30.57 -10.71
CA ASP A 5 59.03 31.23 -9.95
C ASP A 5 58.82 30.46 -8.64
N HIS A 6 59.61 30.82 -7.62
CA HIS A 6 59.30 30.46 -6.24
C HIS A 6 58.14 31.33 -5.76
N LEU A 7 56.91 30.89 -6.04
CA LEU A 7 55.72 31.30 -5.30
C LEU A 7 56.02 31.18 -3.81
N ARG A 8 56.18 32.33 -3.14
CA ARG A 8 56.42 32.42 -1.70
C ARG A 8 55.13 32.03 -0.99
N ASP A 9 54.96 30.74 -0.72
CA ASP A 9 53.89 30.28 0.17
C ASP A 9 54.18 30.79 1.59
N SER A 10 53.23 31.51 2.16
CA SER A 10 53.36 32.14 3.48
C SER A 10 52.52 31.39 4.50
N ALA A 11 52.93 31.40 5.76
CA ALA A 11 52.23 30.67 6.81
C ALA A 11 50.76 31.11 6.91
N LYS A 12 49.85 30.13 6.98
CA LYS A 12 48.41 30.37 7.18
C LYS A 12 48.14 30.65 8.66
N TYR A 13 47.43 31.73 8.93
CA TYR A 13 47.01 32.12 10.28
C TYR A 13 45.52 31.90 10.46
N ALA A 14 45.07 31.72 11.71
CA ALA A 14 43.64 31.66 12.01
C ALA A 14 42.96 33.01 11.73
N SER A 15 41.68 33.00 11.35
CA SER A 15 40.89 34.21 11.07
C SER A 15 40.70 35.16 12.27
N THR A 16 41.18 34.79 13.46
CA THR A 16 41.24 35.64 14.65
C THR A 16 42.48 36.53 14.67
N VAL A 17 43.52 36.16 13.91
CA VAL A 17 44.76 36.91 13.74
C VAL A 17 44.61 37.82 12.52
N LEU A 18 44.91 39.10 12.69
CA LEU A 18 44.67 40.15 11.69
C LEU A 18 45.76 40.17 10.60
N ILE A 19 45.99 39.03 9.94
CA ILE A 19 47.02 38.86 8.89
C ILE A 19 46.36 38.36 7.61
N GLY A 20 46.81 38.86 6.46
CA GLY A 20 46.28 38.45 5.15
C GLY A 20 44.83 38.91 4.95
N ASN A 21 43.99 38.05 4.36
CA ASN A 21 42.57 38.31 4.08
C ASN A 21 41.64 37.99 5.27
N TRP A 22 42.12 38.13 6.50
CA TRP A 22 41.40 37.79 7.73
C TRP A 22 39.98 38.37 7.80
N LEU A 23 39.74 39.56 7.24
CA LEU A 23 38.44 40.22 7.23
C LEU A 23 37.45 39.50 6.31
N GLU A 24 37.90 39.08 5.13
CA GLU A 24 37.09 38.30 4.18
C GLU A 24 36.74 36.93 4.76
N GLU A 25 37.71 36.23 5.36
CA GLU A 25 37.45 34.96 6.03
C GLU A 25 36.45 35.09 7.18
N ARG A 26 36.55 36.18 7.95
CA ARG A 26 35.64 36.45 9.07
C ARG A 26 34.22 36.76 8.60
N GLU A 27 34.06 37.58 7.55
CA GLU A 27 32.73 37.91 7.03
C GLU A 27 32.09 36.72 6.30
N LEU A 28 32.89 35.88 5.64
CA LEU A 28 32.42 34.62 5.06
C LEU A 28 31.86 33.69 6.15
N ARG A 29 32.59 33.52 7.26
CA ARG A 29 32.09 32.74 8.42
C ARG A 29 30.83 33.34 9.01
N ARG A 30 30.77 34.67 9.13
CA ARG A 30 29.58 35.36 9.66
C ARG A 30 28.36 35.15 8.76
N SER A 31 28.54 35.21 7.44
CA SER A 31 27.48 34.97 6.47
C SER A 31 27.00 33.52 6.50
N ALA A 32 27.92 32.55 6.59
CA ALA A 32 27.58 31.13 6.75
C ALA A 32 26.81 30.85 8.06
N LEU A 33 27.22 31.48 9.17
CA LEU A 33 26.50 31.36 10.45
C LEU A 33 25.11 32.00 10.38
N LYS A 34 24.96 33.16 9.74
CA LYS A 34 23.64 33.79 9.53
C LYS A 34 22.71 32.89 8.71
N ASP A 35 23.22 32.26 7.64
CA ASP A 35 22.45 31.32 6.83
C ASP A 35 22.04 30.08 7.63
N LEU A 36 22.96 29.51 8.44
CA LEU A 36 22.64 28.38 9.34
C LEU A 36 21.55 28.77 10.34
N VAL A 37 21.69 29.92 11.01
CA VAL A 37 20.69 30.41 11.98
C VAL A 37 19.36 30.65 11.30
N SER A 38 19.34 31.27 10.12
CA SER A 38 18.12 31.49 9.33
C SER A 38 17.43 30.17 8.96
N LYS A 39 18.19 29.18 8.49
CA LYS A 39 17.70 27.82 8.19
C LYS A 39 17.19 27.09 9.43
N LYS A 40 17.86 27.27 10.58
CA LYS A 40 17.42 26.73 11.87
C LYS A 40 16.11 27.35 12.33
N THR A 41 15.97 28.67 12.24
CA THR A 41 14.74 29.36 12.63
C THR A 41 13.56 29.01 11.72
N THR A 42 13.83 28.69 10.46
CA THR A 42 12.80 28.25 9.49
C THR A 42 12.53 26.75 9.54
N GLY A 43 13.31 25.97 10.31
CA GLY A 43 13.19 24.50 10.36
C GLY A 43 13.53 23.79 9.05
N THR A 44 14.27 24.43 8.14
CA THR A 44 14.61 23.89 6.82
C THR A 44 15.97 23.19 6.79
N LEU A 45 16.61 23.01 7.95
CA LEU A 45 17.85 22.25 8.05
C LEU A 45 17.61 20.78 7.69
N ARG A 46 18.54 20.22 6.93
CA ARG A 46 18.54 18.79 6.60
C ARG A 46 18.54 17.90 7.84
N LEU A 47 19.23 18.35 8.90
CA LEU A 47 19.29 17.66 10.18
C LEU A 47 17.92 17.60 10.85
N ASP A 48 17.17 18.70 10.87
CA ASP A 48 15.83 18.73 11.48
C ASP A 48 14.87 17.81 10.73
N ARG A 49 14.87 17.87 9.38
CA ARG A 49 14.06 16.97 8.54
C ARG A 49 14.40 15.51 8.80
N PHE A 50 15.68 15.18 8.89
CA PHE A 50 16.14 13.82 9.21
C PHE A 50 15.68 13.36 10.59
N HIS A 51 15.77 14.22 11.62
CA HIS A 51 15.28 13.88 12.96
C HIS A 51 13.77 13.67 13.00
N THR A 52 12.99 14.52 12.31
CA THR A 52 11.54 14.33 12.20
C THR A 52 11.20 13.00 11.52
N LYS A 53 11.84 12.71 10.38
CA LYS A 53 11.69 11.43 9.68
C LYS A 53 12.00 10.25 10.59
N MET A 54 13.15 10.27 11.25
CA MET A 54 13.61 9.18 12.11
C MET A 54 12.68 9.00 13.33
N SER A 55 12.20 10.11 13.91
CA SER A 55 11.25 10.09 15.04
C SER A 55 9.91 9.47 14.67
N THR A 56 9.38 9.77 13.47
CA THR A 56 8.10 9.21 13.02
C THR A 56 8.26 7.75 12.60
N ALA A 57 9.28 7.43 11.79
CA ALA A 57 9.47 6.10 11.24
C ALA A 57 9.88 5.06 12.29
N LEU A 58 10.67 5.45 13.31
CA LEU A 58 11.09 4.59 14.42
C LEU A 58 10.20 4.71 15.66
N GLN A 59 9.07 5.40 15.57
CA GLN A 59 8.10 5.44 16.65
C GLN A 59 7.69 4.01 17.01
N GLU A 60 7.80 3.65 18.29
CA GLU A 60 7.42 2.33 18.78
C GLU A 60 5.92 2.09 18.59
N VAL A 61 5.58 0.90 18.12
CA VAL A 61 4.20 0.49 17.87
C VAL A 61 3.97 -0.84 18.57
N GLU A 62 2.91 -0.93 19.35
CA GLU A 62 2.50 -2.21 19.93
C GLU A 62 1.73 -3.02 18.88
N LEU A 63 2.19 -4.24 18.65
CA LEU A 63 1.47 -5.21 17.81
C LEU A 63 0.17 -5.61 18.52
N SER A 64 -0.90 -5.77 17.74
CA SER A 64 -2.23 -6.10 18.27
C SER A 64 -2.90 -7.20 17.46
N LYS A 65 -3.74 -7.95 18.17
CA LYS A 65 -4.62 -8.98 17.62
C LYS A 65 -6.07 -8.58 17.79
N THR A 66 -6.89 -8.96 16.83
CA THR A 66 -8.34 -8.73 16.85
C THR A 66 -9.04 -9.73 17.76
N GLN A 67 -8.53 -10.96 17.84
CA GLN A 67 -9.08 -12.06 18.67
C GLN A 67 -7.97 -12.71 19.52
N ASP A 68 -8.39 -13.35 20.62
CA ASP A 68 -7.48 -14.04 21.58
C ASP A 68 -7.26 -15.50 21.18
N ASP A 69 -6.69 -15.71 20.01
CA ASP A 69 -6.46 -17.02 19.44
C ASP A 69 -5.07 -17.07 18.74
N PRO A 70 -4.58 -18.26 18.37
CA PRO A 70 -3.23 -18.42 17.86
C PRO A 70 -3.10 -18.08 16.37
N PHE A 71 -4.21 -17.78 15.69
CA PHE A 71 -4.24 -17.53 14.25
C PHE A 71 -4.05 -16.05 13.91
N ALA A 72 -3.62 -15.77 12.69
CA ALA A 72 -3.55 -14.42 12.16
C ALA A 72 -4.93 -13.98 11.63
N HIS A 73 -5.32 -12.73 11.88
CA HIS A 73 -6.59 -12.18 11.42
C HIS A 73 -6.39 -10.97 10.50
N PHE A 74 -7.39 -10.70 9.67
CA PHE A 74 -7.52 -9.42 8.99
C PHE A 74 -7.78 -8.30 10.00
N GLY A 75 -7.15 -7.15 9.81
CA GLY A 75 -7.15 -6.02 10.75
C GLY A 75 -6.08 -6.11 11.84
N ASP A 76 -5.38 -7.25 11.97
CA ASP A 76 -4.26 -7.36 12.92
C ASP A 76 -3.09 -6.46 12.54
N VAL A 77 -2.40 -5.98 13.56
CA VAL A 77 -1.17 -5.20 13.46
C VAL A 77 0.01 -6.16 13.65
N ILE A 78 0.69 -6.44 12.54
CA ILE A 78 1.67 -7.52 12.43
C ILE A 78 3.06 -7.01 12.06
N GLN A 79 4.09 -7.83 12.29
CA GLN A 79 5.38 -7.72 11.60
C GLN A 79 5.59 -8.92 10.70
N LEU A 80 6.26 -8.71 9.57
CA LEU A 80 6.68 -9.78 8.70
C LEU A 80 8.18 -10.04 8.87
N VAL A 81 8.54 -11.22 9.36
CA VAL A 81 9.92 -11.58 9.70
C VAL A 81 10.42 -12.66 8.77
N HIS A 82 11.58 -12.45 8.16
CA HIS A 82 12.23 -13.44 7.33
C HIS A 82 12.94 -14.48 8.20
N LEU A 83 12.67 -15.77 7.97
CA LEU A 83 13.10 -16.83 8.87
C LEU A 83 14.60 -17.15 8.80
N GLU A 84 15.22 -17.05 7.61
CA GLU A 84 16.64 -17.39 7.46
C GLU A 84 17.58 -16.32 8.01
N THR A 85 17.27 -15.04 7.78
CA THR A 85 18.13 -13.91 8.19
C THR A 85 17.64 -13.21 9.45
N SER A 86 16.47 -13.56 9.97
CA SER A 86 15.79 -12.84 11.06
C SER A 86 15.59 -11.34 10.78
N SER A 87 15.57 -10.94 9.50
CA SER A 87 15.31 -9.56 9.10
C SER A 87 13.83 -9.28 9.02
N VAL A 88 13.41 -8.07 9.38
CA VAL A 88 12.00 -7.64 9.30
C VAL A 88 11.77 -6.82 8.04
N LEU A 89 10.61 -6.98 7.41
CA LEU A 89 10.15 -6.12 6.32
C LEU A 89 9.98 -4.69 6.84
N ALA A 90 10.46 -3.70 6.09
CA ALA A 90 10.34 -2.29 6.40
C ALA A 90 9.95 -1.47 5.16
N CYS A 91 9.21 -0.39 5.39
CA CYS A 91 8.83 0.60 4.38
C CYS A 91 9.60 1.90 4.63
N ASP A 92 10.29 2.43 3.61
CA ASP A 92 10.83 3.79 3.64
C ASP A 92 9.91 4.71 2.84
N VAL A 93 8.99 5.38 3.54
CA VAL A 93 7.97 6.25 2.94
C VAL A 93 8.60 7.45 2.21
N ASP A 94 9.78 7.90 2.63
CA ASP A 94 10.47 9.05 2.03
C ASP A 94 11.37 8.67 0.85
N ASP A 95 11.77 7.40 0.70
CA ASP A 95 12.46 6.90 -0.50
C ASP A 95 11.44 6.65 -1.62
N VAL A 96 10.81 7.75 -2.05
CA VAL A 96 9.80 7.78 -3.12
C VAL A 96 10.49 7.80 -4.48
N ASP A 97 9.91 7.08 -5.42
CA ASP A 97 10.29 7.16 -6.82
C ASP A 97 10.19 8.60 -7.35
N SER A 98 11.29 9.13 -7.87
CA SER A 98 11.36 10.50 -8.37
C SER A 98 10.61 10.73 -9.69
N ARG A 99 10.10 9.68 -10.34
CA ARG A 99 9.46 9.79 -11.65
C ARG A 99 8.06 10.42 -11.53
N PRO A 100 7.69 11.34 -12.46
CA PRO A 100 6.36 11.96 -12.43
C PRO A 100 5.23 10.93 -12.48
N GLY A 101 4.29 11.04 -11.55
CA GLY A 101 3.10 10.17 -11.47
C GLY A 101 3.33 8.83 -10.78
N GLU A 102 4.57 8.46 -10.44
CA GLU A 102 4.85 7.33 -9.56
C GLU A 102 4.94 7.84 -8.12
N GLU A 103 4.21 7.18 -7.22
CA GLU A 103 4.22 7.45 -5.78
C GLU A 103 4.62 6.16 -5.03
N ALA A 104 5.49 5.36 -5.66
CA ALA A 104 5.99 4.14 -5.08
C ALA A 104 7.12 4.46 -4.10
N CYS A 105 7.08 3.86 -2.92
CA CYS A 105 8.09 3.95 -1.88
C CYS A 105 8.91 2.64 -1.83
N ALA A 106 10.15 2.71 -1.38
CA ALA A 106 11.01 1.54 -1.26
C ALA A 106 10.55 0.58 -0.14
N ALA A 107 10.66 -0.72 -0.41
CA ALA A 107 10.55 -1.78 0.59
C ALA A 107 11.91 -2.46 0.78
N THR A 108 12.32 -2.66 2.02
CA THR A 108 13.61 -3.24 2.40
C THR A 108 13.44 -4.25 3.52
N ALA A 109 14.48 -5.06 3.76
CA ALA A 109 14.54 -5.95 4.92
C ALA A 109 15.68 -5.52 5.85
N THR A 110 15.36 -5.24 7.11
CA THR A 110 16.33 -4.72 8.08
C THR A 110 16.62 -5.73 9.19
N THR A 111 17.89 -5.88 9.55
CA THR A 111 18.33 -6.65 10.73
C THR A 111 18.70 -5.76 11.91
N GLN A 112 18.78 -4.44 11.69
CA GLN A 112 19.22 -3.49 12.71
C GLN A 112 18.08 -3.08 13.65
N VAL A 113 16.88 -2.93 13.09
CA VAL A 113 15.66 -2.53 13.82
C VAL A 113 14.65 -3.66 13.74
N SER A 114 14.78 -4.63 14.66
CA SER A 114 13.89 -5.78 14.75
C SER A 114 12.67 -5.54 15.62
N HIS A 115 12.73 -4.58 16.56
CA HIS A 115 11.58 -4.25 17.41
C HIS A 115 10.45 -3.59 16.60
N PRO A 116 9.17 -3.81 16.98
CA PRO A 116 8.03 -3.12 16.39
C PRO A 116 8.16 -1.59 16.40
N CYS A 117 8.12 -1.00 15.21
CA CYS A 117 8.05 0.44 14.97
C CYS A 117 7.17 0.74 13.76
N ALA A 118 6.77 1.99 13.59
CA ALA A 118 5.84 2.42 12.56
C ALA A 118 6.23 1.92 11.16
N ARG A 119 7.52 1.97 10.80
CA ARG A 119 8.00 1.57 9.46
C ARG A 119 8.04 0.06 9.19
N ASN A 120 8.12 -0.79 10.22
CA ASN A 120 8.26 -2.24 10.07
C ASN A 120 7.02 -3.02 10.55
N THR A 121 5.93 -2.29 10.77
CA THR A 121 4.64 -2.81 11.20
C THR A 121 3.62 -2.64 10.09
N PHE A 122 2.76 -3.62 9.91
CA PHE A 122 1.80 -3.70 8.80
C PHE A 122 0.41 -4.07 9.31
N VAL A 123 -0.61 -3.65 8.57
CA VAL A 123 -2.00 -4.07 8.77
C VAL A 123 -2.37 -5.07 7.68
N LEU A 124 -2.90 -6.22 8.09
CA LEU A 124 -3.43 -7.22 7.15
C LEU A 124 -4.80 -6.79 6.64
N LEU A 125 -4.90 -6.53 5.34
CA LEU A 125 -6.15 -6.13 4.70
C LEU A 125 -6.69 -7.26 3.82
N ARG A 126 -8.01 -7.47 3.89
CA ARG A 126 -8.71 -8.42 3.04
C ARG A 126 -8.78 -7.90 1.60
N TYR A 127 -8.43 -8.74 0.63
CA TYR A 127 -8.67 -8.42 -0.77
C TYR A 127 -10.13 -8.68 -1.11
N VAL A 128 -10.83 -7.65 -1.60
CA VAL A 128 -12.19 -7.79 -2.13
C VAL A 128 -12.10 -7.71 -3.67
N PRO A 129 -12.51 -8.76 -4.40
CA PRO A 129 -12.42 -8.78 -5.85
C PRO A 129 -13.37 -7.75 -6.50
N PRO A 130 -13.01 -7.21 -7.70
CA PRO A 130 -13.80 -6.22 -8.44
C PRO A 130 -15.20 -6.70 -8.86
N ALA A 131 -15.41 -8.00 -8.87
CA ALA A 131 -16.67 -8.67 -9.16
C ALA A 131 -16.68 -9.99 -8.39
N ASN A 132 -17.87 -10.47 -8.01
CA ASN A 132 -18.02 -11.76 -7.36
C ASN A 132 -17.47 -12.86 -8.29
N SER A 133 -16.35 -13.45 -7.87
CA SER A 133 -15.67 -14.51 -8.60
C SER A 133 -15.82 -15.81 -7.81
N PRO A 134 -16.25 -16.91 -8.44
CA PRO A 134 -16.31 -18.21 -7.76
C PRO A 134 -14.91 -18.75 -7.39
N LEU A 135 -13.85 -18.10 -7.85
CA LEU A 135 -12.46 -18.44 -7.52
C LEU A 135 -12.02 -17.89 -6.17
N GLU A 136 -12.77 -16.97 -5.57
CA GLU A 136 -12.52 -16.42 -4.24
C GLU A 136 -13.58 -16.97 -3.28
N PRO A 137 -13.29 -18.03 -2.51
CA PRO A 137 -14.20 -18.51 -1.49
C PRO A 137 -14.40 -17.44 -0.41
N ASP A 138 -15.67 -17.13 -0.10
CA ASP A 138 -16.01 -16.29 1.05
C ASP A 138 -16.21 -17.18 2.27
N TYR A 139 -15.33 -17.04 3.25
CA TYR A 139 -15.37 -17.80 4.49
C TYR A 139 -16.24 -17.13 5.58
N GLY A 140 -16.63 -15.86 5.38
CA GLY A 140 -17.52 -15.12 6.29
C GLY A 140 -16.90 -14.72 7.64
N ASP A 141 -15.67 -15.09 7.92
CA ASP A 141 -14.89 -14.69 9.09
C ASP A 141 -13.65 -13.87 8.70
N GLU A 142 -12.95 -13.35 9.70
CA GLU A 142 -11.76 -12.51 9.52
C GLU A 142 -10.45 -13.27 9.77
N VAL A 143 -10.50 -14.62 9.79
CA VAL A 143 -9.30 -15.46 9.99
C VAL A 143 -8.53 -15.61 8.68
N LEU A 144 -7.22 -15.40 8.72
CA LEU A 144 -6.36 -15.62 7.57
C LEU A 144 -6.16 -17.12 7.32
N ARG A 145 -6.42 -17.56 6.10
CA ARG A 145 -6.20 -18.95 5.65
C ARG A 145 -5.21 -19.03 4.50
N TYR A 146 -4.57 -20.19 4.37
CA TYR A 146 -3.73 -20.47 3.21
C TYR A 146 -4.56 -20.45 1.93
N GLY A 147 -4.00 -19.89 0.87
CA GLY A 147 -4.67 -19.70 -0.43
C GLY A 147 -5.57 -18.46 -0.51
N MET A 148 -5.77 -17.73 0.59
CA MET A 148 -6.51 -16.47 0.56
C MET A 148 -5.65 -15.33 0.00
N LYS A 149 -6.32 -14.44 -0.73
CA LYS A 149 -5.74 -13.20 -1.23
C LYS A 149 -5.78 -12.11 -0.17
N VAL A 150 -4.65 -11.46 0.02
CA VAL A 150 -4.42 -10.45 1.05
C VAL A 150 -3.70 -9.24 0.48
N ARG A 151 -3.79 -8.13 1.20
CA ARG A 151 -2.94 -6.96 1.00
C ARG A 151 -2.24 -6.64 2.31
N LEU A 152 -0.99 -6.22 2.21
CA LEU A 152 -0.18 -5.78 3.35
C LEU A 152 -0.05 -4.26 3.26
N ALA A 153 -0.69 -3.53 4.17
CA ALA A 153 -0.58 -2.07 4.24
C ALA A 153 0.44 -1.67 5.29
N ALA A 154 1.29 -0.68 4.99
CA ALA A 154 2.14 -0.04 5.98
C ALA A 154 1.30 0.60 7.08
N TYR A 155 1.80 0.59 8.31
CA TYR A 155 1.06 1.15 9.44
C TYR A 155 0.82 2.67 9.26
N PRO A 156 -0.41 3.18 9.54
CA PRO A 156 -0.79 4.56 9.18
C PRO A 156 0.13 5.65 9.77
N LEU A 157 0.67 5.43 10.99
CA LEU A 157 1.60 6.36 11.61
C LEU A 157 2.87 6.59 10.78
N ALA A 158 3.33 5.58 10.01
CA ALA A 158 4.49 5.75 9.13
C ALA A 158 4.24 6.79 8.03
N THR A 159 2.98 6.99 7.64
CA THR A 159 2.54 7.96 6.63
C THR A 159 1.93 9.23 7.25
N GLY A 160 1.91 9.34 8.59
CA GLY A 160 1.29 10.45 9.31
C GLY A 160 -0.25 10.46 9.25
N GLN A 161 -0.87 9.34 8.92
CA GLN A 161 -2.34 9.21 8.85
C GLN A 161 -2.92 8.71 10.18
N GLU A 162 -4.21 8.97 10.39
CA GLU A 162 -4.96 8.39 11.50
C GLU A 162 -5.01 6.87 11.38
N VAL A 163 -4.91 6.20 12.51
CA VAL A 163 -4.88 4.74 12.57
C VAL A 163 -6.31 4.22 12.44
N ASP A 164 -6.55 3.37 11.44
CA ASP A 164 -7.81 2.65 11.27
C ASP A 164 -7.57 1.21 10.78
N ALA A 165 -8.60 0.37 10.86
CA ALA A 165 -8.56 -1.02 10.39
C ALA A 165 -8.41 -1.16 8.85
N ALA A 166 -8.58 -0.07 8.09
CA ALA A 166 -8.39 -0.04 6.64
C ALA A 166 -6.95 0.32 6.22
N GLY A 167 -6.05 0.58 7.17
CA GLY A 167 -4.68 0.99 6.90
C GLY A 167 -4.53 2.49 6.62
N GLY A 168 -5.44 3.30 7.17
CA GLY A 168 -5.52 4.74 7.01
C GLY A 168 -6.43 5.16 5.86
N SER A 169 -6.73 6.46 5.80
CA SER A 169 -7.52 7.09 4.72
C SER A 169 -7.03 6.76 3.30
N ARG A 170 -5.72 6.56 3.13
CA ARG A 170 -5.04 6.23 1.87
C ARG A 170 -3.98 5.16 2.16
N PRO A 171 -4.35 3.86 2.13
CA PRO A 171 -3.45 2.79 2.56
C PRO A 171 -2.28 2.63 1.59
N LEU A 172 -1.08 2.56 2.15
CA LEU A 172 0.18 2.35 1.43
C LEU A 172 0.48 0.85 1.38
N CYS A 173 0.18 0.18 0.26
CA CYS A 173 0.19 -1.28 0.18
C CYS A 173 1.44 -1.85 -0.51
N LEU A 174 1.91 -2.99 -0.04
CA LEU A 174 3.01 -3.75 -0.64
C LEU A 174 2.62 -4.19 -2.06
N PHE A 175 3.45 -3.88 -3.05
CA PHE A 175 3.19 -4.22 -4.44
C PHE A 175 4.42 -4.78 -5.13
N SER A 176 4.18 -5.41 -6.28
CA SER A 176 5.25 -5.80 -7.18
C SER A 176 4.81 -5.65 -8.65
N LYS A 177 5.73 -5.27 -9.52
CA LYS A 177 5.47 -5.16 -10.97
C LYS A 177 6.45 -6.03 -11.75
N PRO A 178 6.01 -6.70 -12.83
CA PRO A 178 6.90 -7.45 -13.71
C PRO A 178 8.12 -6.62 -14.16
N VAL A 179 9.25 -7.30 -14.33
CA VAL A 179 10.49 -6.66 -14.78
C VAL A 179 10.27 -6.01 -16.14
N SER A 180 10.49 -4.72 -16.20
CA SER A 180 10.44 -3.90 -17.41
C SER A 180 11.56 -2.88 -17.38
N GLN A 181 11.77 -2.15 -18.48
CA GLN A 181 12.78 -1.08 -18.54
C GLN A 181 12.52 0.04 -17.53
N THR A 182 11.26 0.20 -17.10
CA THR A 182 10.84 1.21 -16.13
C THR A 182 10.74 0.62 -14.73
N HIS A 183 10.43 -0.66 -14.57
CA HIS A 183 10.20 -1.28 -13.27
C HIS A 183 11.13 -2.46 -13.07
N PHE A 184 12.19 -2.25 -12.28
CA PHE A 184 13.11 -3.29 -11.83
C PHE A 184 13.71 -2.88 -10.48
N ALA A 185 14.14 -3.87 -9.69
CA ALA A 185 14.78 -3.64 -8.40
C ALA A 185 16.10 -2.87 -8.58
N LYS A 186 16.33 -1.87 -7.72
CA LYS A 186 17.35 -0.83 -7.90
C LYS A 186 18.77 -1.39 -8.07
N TYR A 187 19.11 -2.46 -7.36
CA TYR A 187 20.46 -3.02 -7.36
C TYR A 187 20.56 -4.35 -8.11
N CYS A 188 19.68 -5.32 -7.84
CA CYS A 188 19.76 -6.65 -8.47
C CYS A 188 19.04 -6.76 -9.83
N ARG A 189 18.26 -5.76 -10.25
CA ARG A 189 17.47 -5.74 -11.50
C ARG A 189 16.43 -6.87 -11.65
N ASN A 190 16.04 -7.50 -10.54
CA ASN A 190 14.93 -8.44 -10.49
C ASN A 190 13.58 -7.70 -10.40
N GLN A 191 12.51 -8.44 -10.18
CA GLN A 191 11.17 -7.86 -9.99
C GLN A 191 11.16 -7.01 -8.72
N LEU A 192 10.87 -5.72 -8.86
CA LEU A 192 10.88 -4.80 -7.71
C LEU A 192 9.73 -5.12 -6.77
N VAL A 193 9.99 -4.91 -5.49
CA VAL A 193 8.99 -4.89 -4.44
C VAL A 193 9.08 -3.53 -3.75
N GLY A 194 7.93 -2.90 -3.54
CA GLY A 194 7.84 -1.59 -2.91
C GLY A 194 6.47 -1.41 -2.30
N PHE A 195 6.17 -0.19 -1.88
CA PHE A 195 4.84 0.19 -1.43
C PHE A 195 4.22 1.23 -2.35
N THR A 196 2.90 1.17 -2.57
CA THR A 196 2.19 2.13 -3.41
C THR A 196 0.81 2.45 -2.85
N TYR A 197 0.36 3.69 -3.06
CA TYR A 197 -1.01 4.10 -2.77
C TYR A 197 -2.03 3.66 -3.83
N ARG A 198 -1.57 3.06 -4.94
CA ARG A 198 -2.46 2.62 -6.01
C ARG A 198 -3.17 1.33 -5.62
N ASN A 199 -4.49 1.39 -5.52
CA ASN A 199 -5.33 0.22 -5.29
C ASN A 199 -5.51 -0.60 -6.58
N THR A 200 -4.51 -1.43 -6.91
CA THR A 200 -4.49 -2.28 -8.10
C THR A 200 -4.39 -3.76 -7.73
N PHE A 201 -4.38 -4.66 -8.72
CA PHE A 201 -4.15 -6.09 -8.47
C PHE A 201 -2.66 -6.40 -8.18
N ASP A 202 -1.75 -5.49 -8.52
CA ASP A 202 -0.31 -5.59 -8.22
C ASP A 202 0.00 -5.50 -6.71
N THR A 203 -0.97 -5.12 -5.88
CA THR A 203 -0.84 -5.09 -4.41
C THR A 203 -1.31 -6.37 -3.74
N VAL A 204 -1.78 -7.35 -4.52
CA VAL A 204 -2.44 -8.55 -3.99
C VAL A 204 -1.45 -9.70 -3.90
N TRP A 205 -1.40 -10.29 -2.71
CA TRP A 205 -0.53 -11.41 -2.37
C TRP A 205 -1.36 -12.59 -1.90
N GLU A 206 -0.82 -13.78 -2.02
CA GLU A 206 -1.42 -15.02 -1.53
C GLU A 206 -0.49 -15.66 -0.51
N VAL A 207 -1.05 -16.08 0.62
CA VAL A 207 -0.29 -16.75 1.67
C VAL A 207 -0.34 -18.26 1.42
N VAL A 208 0.81 -18.88 1.19
CA VAL A 208 0.90 -20.33 0.92
C VAL A 208 1.90 -21.01 1.83
N THR A 209 1.76 -22.33 1.98
CA THR A 209 2.74 -23.12 2.72
C THR A 209 4.06 -23.24 1.94
N PRO A 210 5.22 -23.24 2.62
CA PRO A 210 6.52 -23.38 1.97
C PRO A 210 6.69 -24.67 1.18
N ASP A 211 6.16 -25.79 1.68
CA ASP A 211 6.25 -27.09 1.00
C ASP A 211 5.21 -27.19 -0.14
N PRO A 212 5.64 -27.31 -1.41
CA PRO A 212 4.73 -27.48 -2.54
C PRO A 212 3.80 -28.69 -2.43
N GLY A 213 4.26 -29.79 -1.79
CA GLY A 213 3.47 -31.00 -1.64
C GLY A 213 2.28 -30.85 -0.71
N GLN A 214 2.34 -29.88 0.21
CA GLN A 214 1.30 -29.62 1.20
C GLN A 214 0.34 -28.50 0.81
N ARG A 215 0.71 -27.63 -0.14
CA ARG A 215 -0.11 -26.45 -0.54
C ARG A 215 -1.56 -26.81 -0.87
N ALA A 216 -1.77 -27.89 -1.65
CA ALA A 216 -3.10 -28.31 -2.04
C ALA A 216 -3.95 -28.82 -0.86
N LEU A 217 -3.32 -29.44 0.14
CA LEU A 217 -3.99 -29.96 1.34
C LEU A 217 -4.23 -28.87 2.39
N ALA A 218 -3.30 -27.91 2.47
CA ALA A 218 -3.36 -26.82 3.42
C ALA A 218 -4.26 -25.66 2.99
N ASN A 219 -4.64 -25.60 1.70
CA ASN A 219 -5.51 -24.56 1.18
C ASN A 219 -6.84 -24.53 1.96
N GLY A 220 -7.21 -23.35 2.47
CA GLY A 220 -8.37 -23.16 3.32
C GLY A 220 -8.18 -23.51 4.80
N LEU A 221 -6.99 -23.91 5.25
CA LEU A 221 -6.66 -24.03 6.68
C LEU A 221 -6.19 -22.69 7.24
N GLU A 222 -6.46 -22.45 8.52
CA GLU A 222 -6.05 -21.26 9.25
C GLU A 222 -4.52 -21.13 9.36
N VAL A 223 -4.02 -19.91 9.20
CA VAL A 223 -2.59 -19.59 9.33
C VAL A 223 -2.27 -19.27 10.78
N LEU A 224 -1.43 -20.10 11.40
CA LEU A 224 -0.89 -19.85 12.74
C LEU A 224 0.11 -18.69 12.70
N ALA A 225 0.02 -17.78 13.68
CA ALA A 225 1.02 -16.75 13.87
C ALA A 225 2.40 -17.39 14.16
N GLY A 226 3.45 -16.88 13.53
CA GLY A 226 4.81 -17.41 13.62
C GLY A 226 5.09 -18.65 12.77
N ALA A 227 4.08 -19.26 12.14
CA ALA A 227 4.31 -20.38 11.24
C ALA A 227 5.08 -19.94 9.97
N PRO A 228 5.90 -20.83 9.38
CA PRO A 228 6.61 -20.53 8.15
C PRO A 228 5.61 -20.47 6.98
N VAL A 229 5.60 -19.34 6.29
CA VAL A 229 4.73 -19.06 5.14
C VAL A 229 5.53 -18.47 3.98
N GLN A 230 4.93 -18.51 2.80
CA GLN A 230 5.41 -17.78 1.62
C GLN A 230 4.34 -16.80 1.16
N LEU A 231 4.75 -15.59 0.80
CA LEU A 231 3.89 -14.60 0.17
C LEU A 231 4.13 -14.63 -1.34
N ILE A 232 3.14 -15.11 -2.09
CA ILE A 232 3.19 -15.19 -3.55
C ILE A 232 2.48 -13.97 -4.12
N HIS A 233 3.16 -13.21 -4.97
CA HIS A 233 2.52 -12.10 -5.68
C HIS A 233 1.49 -12.66 -6.68
N CYS A 234 0.21 -12.34 -6.50
CA CYS A 234 -0.88 -12.98 -7.25
C CYS A 234 -0.79 -12.72 -8.76
N ALA A 235 -0.35 -11.54 -9.19
CA ALA A 235 -0.30 -11.19 -10.61
C ALA A 235 0.86 -11.88 -11.36
N THR A 236 1.97 -12.18 -10.67
CA THR A 236 3.15 -12.78 -11.31
C THR A 236 3.47 -14.19 -10.84
N GLN A 237 2.76 -14.71 -9.85
CA GLN A 237 2.95 -16.04 -9.26
C GLN A 237 4.40 -16.29 -8.81
N LYS A 238 5.01 -15.27 -8.18
CA LYS A 238 6.40 -15.31 -7.70
C LYS A 238 6.44 -14.96 -6.22
N PRO A 239 7.23 -15.70 -5.41
CA PRO A 239 7.35 -15.44 -3.98
C PRO A 239 8.14 -14.16 -3.70
N LEU A 240 7.80 -13.51 -2.58
CA LEU A 240 8.60 -12.47 -1.94
C LEU A 240 9.89 -13.08 -1.37
N LEU A 241 11.02 -12.42 -1.64
CA LEU A 241 12.35 -12.90 -1.32
C LEU A 241 13.24 -11.76 -0.80
N VAL A 242 14.13 -12.10 0.13
CA VAL A 242 15.25 -11.24 0.53
C VAL A 242 16.46 -11.55 -0.35
N GLU A 243 16.95 -10.55 -1.10
CA GLU A 243 18.16 -10.72 -1.89
C GLU A 243 19.41 -10.56 -1.03
N ASN A 244 20.48 -11.26 -1.39
CA ASN A 244 21.81 -11.04 -0.82
C ASN A 244 22.49 -9.78 -1.42
N GLN A 245 21.72 -8.71 -1.61
CA GLN A 245 22.18 -7.44 -2.13
C GLN A 245 21.89 -6.35 -1.10
N ARG A 246 22.91 -5.54 -0.79
CA ARG A 246 22.80 -4.48 0.20
C ARG A 246 22.09 -3.25 -0.38
N TYR A 247 21.16 -2.71 0.40
CA TYR A 247 20.39 -1.51 0.13
C TYR A 247 20.79 -0.41 1.12
N PRO A 248 21.66 0.54 0.74
CA PRO A 248 21.98 1.69 1.59
C PRO A 248 20.80 2.67 1.62
N ASN A 249 20.28 2.93 2.81
CA ASN A 249 19.28 3.98 3.04
C ASN A 249 19.64 4.81 4.29
N GLU A 250 18.80 5.79 4.61
CA GLU A 250 19.02 6.70 5.75
C GLU A 250 18.95 6.01 7.11
N PHE A 251 18.36 4.82 7.17
CA PHE A 251 18.23 4.00 8.38
C PHE A 251 19.41 3.04 8.58
N GLY A 252 20.19 2.78 7.53
CA GLY A 252 21.37 1.93 7.60
C GLY A 252 21.61 1.11 6.34
N MET A 253 22.28 -0.02 6.52
CA MET A 253 22.58 -0.95 5.44
C MET A 253 21.62 -2.14 5.52
N GLU A 254 20.54 -2.05 4.76
CA GLU A 254 19.45 -3.02 4.75
C GLU A 254 19.62 -3.99 3.57
N TRP A 255 18.71 -4.95 3.43
CA TRP A 255 18.68 -5.91 2.32
C TRP A 255 17.62 -5.51 1.31
N GLU A 256 17.94 -5.68 0.02
CA GLU A 256 16.99 -5.45 -1.06
C GLU A 256 15.94 -6.57 -1.12
N LEU A 257 14.69 -6.20 -1.41
CA LEU A 257 13.57 -7.13 -1.56
C LEU A 257 13.17 -7.28 -3.03
N THR A 258 12.84 -8.51 -3.42
CA THR A 258 12.37 -8.81 -4.78
C THR A 258 11.28 -9.86 -4.78
N ALA A 259 10.60 -10.00 -5.92
CA ALA A 259 9.67 -11.09 -6.16
C ALA A 259 10.21 -12.03 -7.24
N ARG A 260 10.79 -13.17 -6.86
CA ARG A 260 11.33 -14.14 -7.81
C ARG A 260 11.30 -15.56 -7.28
N THR A 261 11.12 -16.52 -8.18
CA THR A 261 11.29 -17.94 -7.83
C THR A 261 12.78 -18.23 -7.62
N SER A 262 13.15 -18.57 -6.40
CA SER A 262 14.47 -19.08 -6.04
C SER A 262 14.32 -20.56 -5.73
N SER A 263 14.99 -21.42 -6.50
CA SER A 263 14.89 -22.87 -6.35
C SER A 263 16.23 -23.53 -6.67
N SER A 264 16.40 -24.78 -6.26
CA SER A 264 17.63 -25.52 -6.56
C SER A 264 17.87 -25.66 -8.06
N LYS A 265 19.14 -25.66 -8.48
CA LYS A 265 19.54 -25.87 -9.88
C LYS A 265 19.25 -27.28 -10.40
N GLY A 266 18.79 -28.18 -9.53
CA GLY A 266 18.43 -29.55 -9.90
C GLY A 266 17.33 -29.57 -10.96
N MET A 267 17.52 -30.36 -12.01
CA MET A 267 16.51 -30.55 -13.04
C MET A 267 15.40 -31.47 -12.52
N LYS A 268 14.16 -31.15 -12.86
CA LYS A 268 13.00 -32.02 -12.61
C LYS A 268 12.59 -32.62 -13.94
N SER A 269 12.44 -33.93 -14.02
CA SER A 269 11.90 -34.63 -15.20
C SER A 269 10.38 -34.43 -15.32
N ALA A 270 9.92 -33.17 -15.37
CA ALA A 270 8.52 -32.81 -15.35
C ALA A 270 7.76 -33.45 -16.52
N MET A 271 8.33 -33.40 -17.73
CA MET A 271 7.70 -33.99 -18.93
C MET A 271 7.49 -35.49 -18.78
N GLU A 272 8.52 -36.23 -18.39
CA GLU A 272 8.42 -37.68 -18.20
C GLU A 272 7.42 -38.07 -17.11
N GLN A 273 7.44 -37.35 -15.98
CA GLN A 273 6.52 -37.59 -14.87
C GLN A 273 5.06 -37.30 -15.25
N THR A 274 4.83 -36.23 -16.01
CA THR A 274 3.49 -35.90 -16.54
C THR A 274 3.02 -36.94 -17.54
N THR A 275 3.86 -37.39 -18.46
CA THR A 275 3.53 -38.47 -19.41
C THR A 275 3.21 -39.79 -18.69
N LYS A 276 3.91 -40.08 -17.58
CA LYS A 276 3.64 -41.26 -16.74
C LYS A 276 2.45 -41.10 -15.79
N GLY A 277 1.79 -39.94 -15.78
CA GLY A 277 0.66 -39.67 -14.87
C GLY A 277 1.04 -39.64 -13.39
N LEU A 278 2.32 -39.41 -13.05
CA LEU A 278 2.77 -39.36 -11.67
C LEU A 278 2.41 -38.01 -11.04
N LEU A 279 1.78 -38.03 -9.86
CA LEU A 279 1.42 -36.82 -9.09
C LEU A 279 2.62 -35.91 -8.82
N LYS A 280 3.83 -36.46 -8.68
CA LYS A 280 5.06 -35.67 -8.52
C LYS A 280 5.32 -34.74 -9.70
N GLY A 281 4.83 -35.07 -10.90
CA GLY A 281 4.98 -34.27 -12.12
C GLY A 281 4.28 -32.92 -12.04
N SER A 282 3.13 -32.82 -11.39
CA SER A 282 2.32 -31.59 -11.30
C SER A 282 2.78 -30.60 -10.23
N LEU A 283 3.56 -31.04 -9.24
CA LEU A 283 4.04 -30.15 -8.17
C LEU A 283 5.10 -29.16 -8.69
N PRO A 284 5.10 -27.88 -8.28
CA PRO A 284 6.21 -26.99 -8.58
C PRO A 284 7.49 -27.47 -7.87
N LYS A 285 8.66 -26.96 -8.31
CA LYS A 285 9.91 -27.22 -7.59
C LYS A 285 9.85 -26.52 -6.23
N SER A 286 10.42 -27.16 -5.21
CA SER A 286 10.59 -26.52 -3.91
C SER A 286 11.47 -25.28 -4.04
N GLU A 287 10.94 -24.18 -3.53
CA GLU A 287 11.66 -22.93 -3.41
C GLU A 287 12.66 -22.99 -2.24
N SER A 288 13.65 -22.10 -2.26
CA SER A 288 14.67 -22.01 -1.21
C SER A 288 14.16 -21.26 0.03
N SER A 289 14.93 -21.37 1.12
CA SER A 289 14.63 -20.77 2.43
C SER A 289 14.64 -19.23 2.44
N ASP A 290 15.23 -18.61 1.43
CA ASP A 290 15.25 -17.16 1.16
C ASP A 290 13.86 -16.55 0.83
N THR A 291 12.83 -17.41 0.74
CA THR A 291 11.44 -17.03 0.51
C THR A 291 10.55 -17.22 1.75
N TRP A 292 11.11 -17.71 2.86
CA TRP A 292 10.32 -18.10 4.02
C TRP A 292 10.15 -16.94 4.99
N TRP A 293 8.90 -16.59 5.25
CA TRP A 293 8.51 -15.53 6.15
C TRP A 293 7.66 -16.08 7.29
N ALA A 294 7.54 -15.33 8.37
CA ALA A 294 6.61 -15.58 9.45
C ALA A 294 5.84 -14.29 9.76
N ILE A 295 4.52 -14.44 9.92
CA ILE A 295 3.63 -13.37 10.36
C ILE A 295 3.66 -13.35 11.88
N MET A 296 4.23 -12.30 12.45
CA MET A 296 4.36 -12.13 13.90
C MET A 296 3.27 -11.20 14.43
N ASN A 297 2.48 -11.72 15.37
CA ASN A 297 1.42 -10.97 16.04
C ASN A 297 1.86 -10.56 17.46
N GLY A 298 1.22 -9.52 17.99
CA GLY A 298 1.43 -9.08 19.36
C GLY A 298 0.65 -9.90 20.40
N PRO A 299 1.01 -9.77 21.70
CA PRO A 299 0.25 -10.35 22.79
C PRO A 299 -1.03 -9.56 23.14
N LYS A 300 -1.13 -8.30 22.69
CA LYS A 300 -2.23 -7.40 23.04
C LYS A 300 -3.44 -7.67 22.16
N VAL A 301 -4.59 -7.94 22.77
CA VAL A 301 -5.86 -8.04 22.04
C VAL A 301 -6.50 -6.66 22.00
N ALA A 302 -6.47 -6.04 20.83
CA ALA A 302 -7.05 -4.73 20.56
C ALA A 302 -7.35 -4.60 19.06
N SER A 303 -8.63 -4.42 18.72
CA SER A 303 -9.05 -4.10 17.36
C SER A 303 -8.73 -2.64 17.05
N LEU A 304 -8.22 -2.37 15.85
CA LEU A 304 -8.10 -1.01 15.33
C LEU A 304 -9.49 -0.36 15.21
N PRO A 305 -9.60 0.97 15.35
CA PRO A 305 -10.88 1.63 15.18
C PRO A 305 -11.38 1.40 13.74
N ALA A 306 -12.69 1.20 13.62
CA ALA A 306 -13.32 1.08 12.31
C ALA A 306 -13.05 2.35 11.50
N PRO A 307 -12.86 2.24 10.18
CA PRO A 307 -12.71 3.42 9.33
C PRO A 307 -13.92 4.33 9.54
N PRO A 308 -13.71 5.66 9.61
CA PRO A 308 -14.82 6.59 9.79
C PRO A 308 -15.85 6.34 8.69
N PRO A 309 -17.15 6.19 9.04
CA PRO A 309 -18.17 6.02 8.03
C PRO A 309 -18.10 7.22 7.07
N PRO A 310 -18.27 7.01 5.75
CA PRO A 310 -18.36 8.12 4.82
C PRO A 310 -19.45 9.06 5.34
N ALA A 311 -19.10 10.33 5.57
CA ALA A 311 -19.91 11.28 6.33
C ALA A 311 -21.42 11.15 6.04
N PRO A 312 -22.23 10.60 6.97
CA PRO A 312 -23.61 10.20 6.68
C PRO A 312 -24.57 11.38 6.52
N ALA A 313 -24.16 12.59 6.92
CA ALA A 313 -25.04 13.74 7.00
C ALA A 313 -25.33 14.42 5.63
N SER A 314 -24.49 14.23 4.60
CA SER A 314 -24.74 14.83 3.28
C SER A 314 -25.32 13.86 2.26
N ALA A 315 -24.96 12.58 2.25
CA ALA A 315 -25.24 11.72 1.10
C ALA A 315 -26.73 11.35 0.93
N ASN A 316 -27.44 10.99 2.01
CA ASN A 316 -28.90 10.82 1.96
C ASN A 316 -29.63 12.15 1.68
N SER A 317 -29.11 13.26 2.19
CA SER A 317 -29.65 14.59 1.88
C SER A 317 -29.48 14.94 0.39
N VAL A 318 -28.42 14.45 -0.25
CA VAL A 318 -28.17 14.63 -1.69
C VAL A 318 -29.11 13.77 -2.52
N VAL A 319 -29.36 12.51 -2.15
CA VAL A 319 -30.38 11.67 -2.82
C VAL A 319 -31.75 12.34 -2.76
N VAL A 320 -32.14 12.84 -1.58
CA VAL A 320 -33.38 13.60 -1.40
C VAL A 320 -33.39 14.90 -2.21
N GLY A 321 -32.27 15.62 -2.28
CA GLY A 321 -32.12 16.83 -3.08
C GLY A 321 -32.25 16.59 -4.58
N VAL A 322 -31.63 15.53 -5.10
CA VAL A 322 -31.76 15.09 -6.51
C VAL A 322 -33.21 14.72 -6.81
N MET A 323 -33.88 14.00 -5.92
CA MET A 323 -35.29 13.66 -6.08
C MET A 323 -36.21 14.89 -6.06
N ALA A 324 -35.93 15.87 -5.21
CA ALA A 324 -36.68 17.13 -5.20
C ALA A 324 -36.55 17.89 -6.52
N GLU A 325 -35.35 17.98 -7.10
CA GLU A 325 -35.13 18.60 -8.42
C GLU A 325 -35.84 17.84 -9.55
N LEU A 326 -35.76 16.51 -9.56
CA LEU A 326 -36.45 15.66 -10.55
C LEU A 326 -37.96 15.87 -10.52
N ARG A 327 -38.54 15.98 -9.32
CA ARG A 327 -39.98 16.21 -9.14
C ARG A 327 -40.41 17.58 -9.66
N VAL A 328 -39.63 18.63 -9.41
CA VAL A 328 -39.93 19.99 -9.90
C VAL A 328 -39.91 20.05 -11.43
N LYS A 329 -39.00 19.33 -12.09
CA LYS A 329 -38.83 19.42 -13.55
C LYS A 329 -39.69 18.44 -14.35
N TYR A 330 -39.81 17.19 -13.90
CA TYR A 330 -40.42 16.11 -14.70
C TYR A 330 -41.55 15.37 -13.99
N GLY A 331 -41.77 15.63 -12.70
CA GLY A 331 -42.82 14.99 -11.90
C GLY A 331 -42.63 13.49 -11.62
N SER A 332 -41.59 12.85 -12.17
CA SER A 332 -41.29 11.42 -12.00
C SER A 332 -39.79 11.12 -12.18
N ILE A 333 -39.34 9.98 -11.67
CA ILE A 333 -37.95 9.49 -11.84
C ILE A 333 -37.67 8.84 -13.21
N GLU A 334 -38.70 8.48 -13.98
CA GLU A 334 -38.57 7.65 -15.19
C GLU A 334 -37.49 8.10 -16.19
N PRO A 335 -37.27 9.40 -16.46
CA PRO A 335 -36.24 9.82 -17.42
C PRO A 335 -34.82 9.48 -16.96
N LEU A 336 -34.55 9.58 -15.65
CA LEU A 336 -33.25 9.22 -15.08
C LEU A 336 -33.12 7.69 -15.00
N GLU A 337 -34.19 7.00 -14.63
CA GLU A 337 -34.23 5.54 -14.52
C GLU A 337 -33.90 4.84 -15.85
N ARG A 338 -34.55 5.25 -16.94
CA ARG A 338 -34.27 4.70 -18.28
C ARG A 338 -32.81 4.91 -18.68
N LYS A 339 -32.23 6.07 -18.33
CA LYS A 339 -30.84 6.38 -18.64
C LYS A 339 -29.86 5.57 -17.79
N LEU A 340 -30.12 5.42 -16.49
CA LEU A 340 -29.31 4.56 -15.63
C LEU A 340 -29.30 3.12 -16.13
N ILE A 341 -30.46 2.59 -16.53
CA ILE A 341 -30.55 1.22 -17.08
C ILE A 341 -29.79 1.10 -18.41
N THR A 342 -29.99 2.05 -19.33
CA THR A 342 -29.39 1.97 -20.68
C THR A 342 -27.89 2.24 -20.71
N TRP A 343 -27.38 3.08 -19.81
CA TRP A 343 -25.95 3.41 -19.73
C TRP A 343 -25.18 2.51 -18.76
N SER A 344 -25.89 1.82 -17.86
CA SER A 344 -25.23 0.83 -17.01
C SER A 344 -24.64 -0.31 -17.84
N SER A 345 -23.44 -0.74 -17.46
CA SER A 345 -22.82 -1.94 -18.05
C SER A 345 -23.61 -3.20 -17.69
N LYS A 346 -23.24 -4.36 -18.27
CA LYS A 346 -23.85 -5.67 -17.95
C LYS A 346 -23.84 -6.04 -16.45
N GLN A 347 -23.02 -5.37 -15.64
CA GLN A 347 -22.94 -5.56 -14.19
C GLN A 347 -23.64 -4.46 -13.38
N ALA A 348 -24.52 -3.67 -14.02
CA ALA A 348 -25.16 -2.49 -13.42
C ALA A 348 -24.16 -1.43 -12.91
N GLN A 349 -22.93 -1.41 -13.46
CA GLN A 349 -21.87 -0.47 -13.08
C GLN A 349 -21.82 0.71 -14.05
N LEU A 350 -21.65 1.92 -13.53
CA LEU A 350 -21.52 3.17 -14.28
C LEU A 350 -20.29 3.97 -13.80
N PRO A 351 -19.41 4.47 -14.69
CA PRO A 351 -18.32 5.37 -14.29
C PRO A 351 -18.83 6.66 -13.64
N ALA A 352 -18.10 7.19 -12.64
CA ALA A 352 -18.51 8.41 -11.95
C ALA A 352 -18.65 9.63 -12.90
N ASP A 353 -17.76 9.73 -13.90
CA ASP A 353 -17.81 10.80 -14.90
C ASP A 353 -19.06 10.70 -15.79
N GLU A 354 -19.53 9.48 -16.06
CA GLU A 354 -20.76 9.26 -16.81
C GLU A 354 -22.01 9.61 -15.98
N LEU A 355 -21.97 9.45 -14.64
CA LEU A 355 -23.06 9.91 -13.79
C LEU A 355 -23.23 11.43 -13.88
N VAL A 356 -22.12 12.20 -13.86
CA VAL A 356 -22.17 13.66 -14.04
C VAL A 356 -22.84 14.00 -15.37
N LEU A 357 -22.42 13.34 -16.45
CA LEU A 357 -23.03 13.54 -17.78
C LEU A 357 -24.52 13.19 -17.79
N LEU A 358 -24.91 12.06 -17.17
CA LEU A 358 -26.29 11.61 -17.10
C LEU A 358 -27.19 12.62 -16.38
N LEU A 359 -26.77 13.08 -15.19
CA LEU A 359 -27.52 14.06 -14.41
C LEU A 359 -27.68 15.37 -15.20
N ARG A 360 -26.62 15.84 -15.87
CA ARG A 360 -26.67 17.03 -16.73
C ARG A 360 -27.58 16.84 -17.95
N GLN A 361 -27.60 15.67 -18.59
CA GLN A 361 -28.49 15.40 -19.71
C GLN A 361 -29.97 15.24 -19.31
N VAL A 362 -30.24 14.84 -18.07
CA VAL A 362 -31.60 14.89 -17.49
C VAL A 362 -31.94 16.31 -17.04
N GLY A 363 -31.01 17.27 -17.20
CA GLY A 363 -31.23 18.67 -16.88
C GLY A 363 -31.09 18.98 -15.40
N LEU A 364 -30.49 18.11 -14.58
CA LEU A 364 -30.27 18.38 -13.16
C LEU A 364 -29.08 19.33 -12.95
N THR A 365 -29.25 20.24 -12.00
CA THR A 365 -28.28 21.31 -11.67
C THR A 365 -27.54 21.02 -10.37
N THR A 366 -27.50 19.76 -9.98
CA THR A 366 -26.81 19.29 -8.78
C THR A 366 -25.34 19.74 -8.80
N PRO A 367 -24.82 20.33 -7.70
CA PRO A 367 -23.42 20.76 -7.63
C PRO A 367 -22.48 19.56 -7.69
N ASP A 368 -21.29 19.75 -8.25
CA ASP A 368 -20.34 18.65 -8.51
C ASP A 368 -19.91 17.95 -7.22
N ASP A 369 -19.78 18.67 -6.10
CA ASP A 369 -19.50 18.12 -4.77
C ASP A 369 -20.57 17.11 -4.32
N ALA A 370 -21.83 17.38 -4.64
CA ALA A 370 -22.94 16.48 -4.33
C ALA A 370 -22.94 15.25 -5.25
N VAL A 371 -22.56 15.39 -6.52
CA VAL A 371 -22.38 14.23 -7.41
C VAL A 371 -21.23 13.34 -6.95
N GLN A 372 -20.13 13.93 -6.49
CA GLN A 372 -19.02 13.17 -5.89
C GLN A 372 -19.45 12.47 -4.59
N ALA A 373 -20.30 13.09 -3.78
CA ALA A 373 -20.86 12.45 -2.59
C ALA A 373 -21.74 11.24 -2.96
N LEU A 374 -22.58 11.34 -3.99
CA LEU A 374 -23.35 10.20 -4.53
C LEU A 374 -22.44 9.11 -5.07
N ALA A 375 -21.40 9.50 -5.82
CA ALA A 375 -20.45 8.57 -6.40
C ALA A 375 -19.71 7.78 -5.31
N ARG A 376 -19.37 8.40 -4.18
CA ARG A 376 -18.78 7.74 -3.01
C ARG A 376 -19.77 6.87 -2.26
N LEU A 377 -21.03 7.28 -2.14
CA LEU A 377 -22.07 6.54 -1.41
C LEU A 377 -22.43 5.23 -2.10
N PHE A 378 -22.64 5.28 -3.41
CA PHE A 378 -22.99 4.12 -4.22
C PHE A 378 -21.77 3.52 -4.91
N GLN A 379 -20.58 3.85 -4.42
CA GLN A 379 -19.36 3.20 -4.89
C GLN A 379 -19.38 1.75 -4.43
N PRO A 380 -19.27 0.76 -5.33
CA PRO A 380 -19.05 -0.60 -4.90
C PRO A 380 -17.69 -0.63 -4.19
N ALA A 381 -17.61 -1.33 -3.05
CA ALA A 381 -16.37 -1.50 -2.27
C ALA A 381 -15.17 -2.02 -3.10
N GLN A 382 -15.47 -2.53 -4.29
CA GLN A 382 -14.63 -3.34 -5.16
C GLN A 382 -13.89 -2.52 -6.24
N LYS A 383 -14.38 -1.32 -6.62
CA LYS A 383 -13.75 -0.48 -7.66
C LYS A 383 -13.85 1.02 -7.34
N ALA A 384 -12.70 1.70 -7.39
CA ALA A 384 -12.62 3.15 -7.32
C ALA A 384 -13.20 3.82 -8.57
N GLY A 385 -14.01 4.87 -8.39
CA GLY A 385 -14.53 5.69 -9.50
C GLY A 385 -15.66 5.07 -10.34
N VAL A 386 -16.25 3.98 -9.87
CA VAL A 386 -17.43 3.33 -10.48
C VAL A 386 -18.58 3.40 -9.47
N ILE A 387 -19.80 3.44 -9.97
CA ILE A 387 -21.04 3.55 -9.19
C ILE A 387 -21.90 2.33 -9.49
N ASP A 388 -22.48 1.75 -8.45
CA ASP A 388 -23.54 0.75 -8.58
C ASP A 388 -24.85 1.46 -8.94
N ALA A 389 -25.17 1.43 -10.24
CA ALA A 389 -26.37 2.05 -10.77
C ALA A 389 -27.65 1.37 -10.25
N SER A 390 -27.59 0.07 -9.90
CA SER A 390 -28.75 -0.64 -9.35
C SER A 390 -29.05 -0.22 -7.92
N ALA A 391 -28.02 -0.08 -7.08
CA ALA A 391 -28.15 0.40 -5.72
C ALA A 391 -28.62 1.87 -5.68
N LEU A 392 -28.06 2.72 -6.55
CA LEU A 392 -28.52 4.11 -6.69
C LEU A 392 -29.99 4.20 -7.10
N LEU A 393 -30.41 3.38 -8.07
CA LEU A 393 -31.79 3.34 -8.55
C LEU A 393 -32.75 2.85 -7.45
N ALA A 394 -32.37 1.83 -6.68
CA ALA A 394 -33.13 1.36 -5.53
C ALA A 394 -33.32 2.47 -4.49
N ALA A 395 -32.25 3.17 -4.11
CA ALA A 395 -32.31 4.28 -3.16
C ALA A 395 -33.17 5.46 -3.66
N LEU A 396 -33.11 5.78 -4.96
CA LEU A 396 -33.96 6.82 -5.54
C LEU A 396 -35.45 6.41 -5.54
N ARG A 397 -35.77 5.14 -5.80
CA ARG A 397 -37.15 4.60 -5.70
C ARG A 397 -37.67 4.62 -4.26
N GLU A 398 -36.84 4.27 -3.29
CA GLU A 398 -37.19 4.37 -1.87
C GLU A 398 -37.49 5.82 -1.47
N ALA A 399 -36.66 6.77 -1.92
CA ALA A 399 -36.90 8.20 -1.69
C ALA A 399 -38.18 8.71 -2.37
N GLU A 400 -38.51 8.21 -3.57
CA GLU A 400 -39.77 8.53 -4.25
C GLU A 400 -40.99 8.02 -3.47
N ALA A 401 -40.93 6.77 -3.00
CA ALA A 401 -41.98 6.14 -2.20
C ALA A 401 -42.21 6.88 -0.87
N MET A 402 -41.15 7.26 -0.15
CA MET A 402 -41.24 8.06 1.07
C MET A 402 -41.89 9.43 0.83
N SER A 403 -41.66 10.04 -0.34
CA SER A 403 -42.22 11.35 -0.69
C SER A 403 -43.67 11.33 -1.19
N THR A 404 -44.19 10.16 -1.56
CA THR A 404 -45.54 9.97 -2.13
C THR A 404 -46.54 9.39 -1.14
N GLY A 405 -46.12 9.01 0.08
CA GLY A 405 -47.01 8.64 1.17
C GLY A 405 -47.84 7.38 0.91
N ARG A 406 -47.42 6.50 -0.01
CA ARG A 406 -48.01 5.18 -0.20
C ARG A 406 -47.24 4.18 0.67
N GLN A 407 -47.78 3.92 1.86
CA GLN A 407 -47.47 2.71 2.63
C GLN A 407 -48.04 1.48 1.93
#